data_AF-A0A7S2RGE8-F1
#
_entry.id   AF-A0A7S2RGE8-F1
#
_cell.length_a   1.000
_cell.length_b   1.000
_cell.length_c   1.000
_cell.angle_alpha   90.00
_cell.angle_beta   90.00
_cell.angle_gamma   90.00
#
_symmetry.space_group_name_H-M   'P 1'
#
loop_
_entity.id
_entity.type
_entity.pdbx_description
1 polymer ?
#
loop_
_entity_poly.entity_id
_entity_poly.type
_entity_poly.pdbx_seq_one_letter_code
_entity_poly.pdbx_strand_id
1 'polypeptide(L)'
;MIHKSNKFYHHDDDEEDNLQIHHTVVQSITNRIRVMEPFYEELVPDLFGLDFIDTSCFSIENLVDRFQQFYYENEVIVPAVANSFAIKDYSLLGKLVDWSHKQTIELLENTLPETEWLPNWARGIVEDNNTRSDSSPKCERVYALAASVFGAGFGGSCWALVRKDEALSFLNQWRDAYEVKFPSQTCDPDNLPREFFIMRPGQGALSFG
;
A
#
# COMPACT_ATOMS: atom_id res chain seq x y z
N MET A 1 -10.07 -12.64 34.12
CA MET A 1 -9.46 -13.88 33.59
C MET A 1 -10.41 -14.41 32.51
N ILE A 2 -10.28 -13.93 31.27
CA ILE A 2 -11.10 -14.38 30.15
C ILE A 2 -10.16 -15.21 29.27
N HIS A 3 -10.32 -16.53 29.31
CA HIS A 3 -9.65 -17.46 28.42
C HIS A 3 -10.21 -17.25 27.01
N LYS A 4 -9.45 -16.60 26.12
CA LYS A 4 -9.65 -16.77 24.68
C LYS A 4 -9.03 -18.13 24.32
N SER A 5 -9.91 -19.11 24.14
CA SER A 5 -9.54 -20.45 23.70
C SER A 5 -9.03 -20.37 22.26
N ASN A 6 -7.74 -20.64 22.10
CA ASN A 6 -7.11 -20.92 20.81
C ASN A 6 -7.72 -22.22 20.28
N LYS A 7 -8.64 -22.12 19.31
CA LYS A 7 -9.09 -23.27 18.52
C LYS A 7 -8.49 -23.13 17.12
N PHE A 8 -7.77 -24.18 16.74
CA PHE A 8 -7.18 -24.39 15.43
C PHE A 8 -8.24 -24.17 14.34
N TYR A 9 -7.95 -23.25 13.43
CA TYR A 9 -8.79 -22.86 12.30
C TYR A 9 -8.75 -23.92 11.19
N HIS A 10 -9.92 -24.25 10.65
CA HIS A 10 -10.04 -25.03 9.41
C HIS A 10 -9.98 -24.03 8.26
N HIS A 11 -9.04 -24.21 7.33
CA HIS A 11 -8.44 -23.07 6.64
C HIS A 11 -9.24 -22.45 5.49
N ASP A 12 -10.21 -23.15 4.90
CA ASP A 12 -10.82 -22.71 3.62
C ASP A 12 -12.26 -22.17 3.78
N ASP A 13 -13.14 -22.85 4.53
CA ASP A 13 -14.54 -22.41 4.72
C ASP A 13 -14.64 -21.19 5.67
N ASP A 14 -13.74 -21.08 6.65
CA ASP A 14 -13.71 -19.98 7.63
C ASP A 14 -13.26 -18.64 6.99
N GLU A 15 -12.49 -18.68 5.89
CA GLU A 15 -12.02 -17.46 5.22
C GLU A 15 -13.10 -16.80 4.36
N GLU A 16 -13.93 -17.59 3.66
CA GLU A 16 -15.01 -17.08 2.83
C GLU A 16 -16.13 -16.46 3.69
N ASP A 17 -16.49 -17.13 4.79
CA ASP A 17 -17.45 -16.61 5.78
C ASP A 17 -16.95 -15.32 6.43
N ASN A 18 -15.66 -15.22 6.75
CA ASN A 18 -15.09 -14.02 7.36
C ASN A 18 -15.06 -12.84 6.37
N LEU A 19 -14.70 -13.09 5.11
CA LEU A 19 -14.75 -12.06 4.06
C LEU A 19 -16.19 -11.55 3.84
N GLN A 20 -17.17 -12.44 3.89
CA GLN A 20 -18.58 -12.09 3.78
C GLN A 20 -19.07 -11.23 4.96
N ILE A 21 -18.58 -11.49 6.17
CA ILE A 21 -18.85 -10.64 7.35
C ILE A 21 -18.28 -9.24 7.14
N HIS A 22 -16.99 -9.12 6.76
CA HIS A 22 -16.37 -7.83 6.49
C HIS A 22 -17.12 -7.06 5.41
N HIS A 23 -17.50 -7.73 4.31
CA HIS A 23 -18.29 -7.12 3.25
C HIS A 23 -19.64 -6.59 3.76
N THR A 24 -20.35 -7.38 4.58
CA THR A 24 -21.65 -7.00 5.14
C THR A 24 -21.54 -5.78 6.07
N VAL A 25 -20.52 -5.74 6.93
CA VAL A 25 -20.25 -4.60 7.82
C VAL A 25 -19.97 -3.34 7.00
N VAL A 26 -19.08 -3.45 6.01
CA VAL A 26 -18.74 -2.33 5.13
C VAL A 26 -19.99 -1.80 4.43
N GLN A 27 -20.79 -2.66 3.81
CA GLN A 27 -22.02 -2.25 3.13
C GLN A 27 -23.02 -1.58 4.08
N SER A 28 -23.17 -2.09 5.31
CA SER A 28 -24.08 -1.49 6.29
C SER A 28 -23.66 -0.07 6.66
N ILE A 29 -22.35 0.14 6.88
CA ILE A 29 -21.82 1.45 7.29
C ILE A 29 -21.81 2.43 6.12
N THR A 30 -21.39 2.02 4.92
CA THR A 30 -21.40 2.89 3.74
C THR A 30 -22.81 3.34 3.37
N ASN A 31 -23.81 2.47 3.49
CA ASN A 31 -25.21 2.86 3.30
C ASN A 31 -25.65 3.90 4.33
N ARG A 32 -25.22 3.78 5.59
CA ARG A 32 -25.50 4.79 6.62
C ARG A 32 -24.81 6.12 6.33
N ILE A 33 -23.56 6.10 5.87
CA ILE A 33 -22.82 7.29 5.46
C ILE A 33 -23.60 8.01 4.36
N ARG A 34 -24.02 7.30 3.31
CA ARG A 34 -24.79 7.88 2.19
C ARG A 34 -26.11 8.52 2.63
N VAL A 35 -26.83 7.92 3.58
CA VAL A 35 -28.07 8.50 4.12
C VAL A 35 -27.83 9.85 4.82
N MET A 36 -26.60 10.13 5.26
CA MET A 36 -26.23 11.39 5.88
C MET A 36 -25.85 12.49 4.90
N GLU A 37 -25.79 12.22 3.59
CA GLU A 37 -25.43 13.21 2.56
C GLU A 37 -26.19 14.54 2.70
N PRO A 38 -27.54 14.57 2.88
CA PRO A 38 -28.27 15.84 2.97
C PRO A 38 -27.95 16.65 4.23
N PHE A 39 -27.39 15.99 5.25
CA PHE A 39 -27.04 16.60 6.54
C PHE A 39 -25.55 16.95 6.61
N TYR A 40 -24.72 16.33 5.79
CA TYR A 40 -23.26 16.45 5.84
C TYR A 40 -22.79 17.88 5.54
N GLU A 41 -23.40 18.53 4.54
CA GLU A 41 -23.05 19.90 4.16
C GLU A 41 -23.40 20.93 5.25
N GLU A 42 -24.42 20.65 6.08
CA GLU A 42 -24.93 21.56 7.12
C GLU A 42 -24.33 21.26 8.51
N LEU A 43 -24.24 19.98 8.93
CA LEU A 43 -23.84 19.60 10.28
C LEU A 43 -22.32 19.59 10.52
N VAL A 44 -21.51 19.29 9.51
CA VAL A 44 -20.06 19.10 9.73
C VAL A 44 -19.34 20.40 10.11
N PRO A 45 -19.58 21.54 9.45
CA PRO A 45 -18.99 22.82 9.85
C PRO A 45 -19.36 23.16 11.30
N ASP A 46 -20.64 23.02 11.65
CA ASP A 46 -21.18 23.31 12.98
C ASP A 46 -20.62 22.38 14.07
N LEU A 47 -20.53 21.07 13.80
CA LEU A 47 -20.10 20.07 14.79
C LEU A 47 -18.64 20.23 15.19
N PHE A 48 -17.79 20.65 14.26
CA PHE A 48 -16.35 20.79 14.49
C PHE A 48 -15.88 22.25 14.67
N GLY A 49 -16.79 23.23 14.57
CA GLY A 49 -16.44 24.65 14.61
C GLY A 49 -15.53 25.03 13.44
N LEU A 50 -15.76 24.42 12.27
CA LEU A 50 -14.93 24.51 11.08
C LEU A 50 -15.64 25.34 10.00
N ASP A 51 -16.09 26.55 10.36
CA ASP A 51 -16.75 27.52 9.46
C ASP A 51 -15.92 27.89 8.21
N PHE A 52 -14.66 27.47 8.17
CA PHE A 52 -13.70 27.71 7.09
C PHE A 52 -13.48 26.50 6.17
N ILE A 53 -14.09 25.33 6.45
CA ILE A 53 -13.99 24.18 5.56
C ILE A 53 -15.05 24.30 4.47
N ASP A 54 -14.59 24.34 3.24
CA ASP A 54 -15.45 24.21 2.07
C ASP A 54 -15.95 22.76 1.98
N THR A 55 -17.12 22.47 2.55
CA THR A 55 -17.70 21.11 2.49
C THR A 55 -18.05 20.69 1.07
N SER A 56 -18.15 21.62 0.10
CA SER A 56 -18.37 21.30 -1.31
C SER A 56 -17.17 20.61 -1.97
N CYS A 57 -15.98 20.65 -1.36
CA CYS A 57 -14.82 19.90 -1.86
C CYS A 57 -14.77 18.43 -1.42
N PHE A 58 -15.72 17.97 -0.59
CA PHE A 58 -15.81 16.58 -0.15
C PHE A 58 -17.18 15.99 -0.50
N SER A 59 -17.23 15.14 -1.52
CA SER A 59 -18.45 14.37 -1.81
C SER A 59 -18.66 13.28 -0.76
N ILE A 60 -19.92 12.86 -0.55
CA ILE A 60 -20.22 11.74 0.35
C ILE A 60 -19.57 10.43 -0.14
N GLU A 61 -19.40 10.28 -1.45
CA GLU A 61 -18.73 9.12 -2.05
C GLU A 61 -17.24 9.12 -1.73
N ASN A 62 -16.56 10.28 -1.71
CA ASN A 62 -15.19 10.35 -1.24
C ASN A 62 -15.07 9.86 0.22
N LEU A 63 -16.03 10.19 1.08
CA LEU A 63 -16.05 9.70 2.47
C LEU A 63 -16.28 8.19 2.53
N VAL A 64 -17.17 7.66 1.69
CA VAL A 64 -17.40 6.22 1.55
C VAL A 64 -16.11 5.50 1.14
N ASP A 65 -15.43 5.99 0.11
CA ASP A 65 -14.19 5.39 -0.40
C ASP A 65 -13.08 5.40 0.66
N ARG A 66 -12.91 6.52 1.37
CA ARG A 66 -11.95 6.63 2.48
C ARG A 66 -12.28 5.70 3.63
N PHE A 67 -13.55 5.56 3.98
CA PHE A 67 -13.98 4.61 5.00
C PHE A 67 -13.72 3.16 4.58
N GLN A 68 -14.05 2.80 3.34
CA GLN A 68 -13.81 1.46 2.82
C GLN A 68 -12.32 1.13 2.82
N GLN A 69 -11.48 2.02 2.30
CA GLN A 69 -10.03 1.87 2.30
C GLN A 69 -9.50 1.68 3.72
N PHE A 70 -9.91 2.55 4.67
CA PHE A 70 -9.49 2.46 6.07
C PHE A 70 -9.90 1.12 6.71
N TYR A 71 -11.15 0.69 6.51
CA TYR A 71 -11.66 -0.53 7.10
C TYR A 71 -10.94 -1.76 6.55
N TYR A 72 -10.81 -1.89 5.23
CA TYR A 72 -10.12 -3.04 4.63
C TYR A 72 -8.64 -3.07 5.00
N GLU A 73 -7.96 -1.92 5.03
CA GLU A 73 -6.57 -1.85 5.45
C GLU A 73 -6.38 -2.35 6.89
N ASN A 74 -7.20 -1.86 7.83
CA ASN A 74 -7.02 -2.13 9.26
C ASN A 74 -7.59 -3.49 9.71
N GLU A 75 -8.77 -3.87 9.22
CA GLU A 75 -9.49 -5.03 9.74
C GLU A 75 -9.24 -6.29 8.91
N VAL A 76 -8.75 -6.15 7.66
CA VAL A 76 -8.53 -7.29 6.76
C VAL A 76 -7.06 -7.43 6.38
N ILE A 77 -6.48 -6.41 5.74
CA ILE A 77 -5.14 -6.51 5.15
C ILE A 77 -4.06 -6.61 6.23
N VAL A 78 -4.00 -5.66 7.18
CA VAL A 78 -2.96 -5.62 8.21
C VAL A 78 -2.93 -6.91 9.05
N PRO A 79 -4.06 -7.43 9.58
CA PRO A 79 -4.08 -8.69 10.30
C PRO A 79 -3.62 -9.88 9.45
N ALA A 80 -4.07 -9.96 8.19
CA ALA A 80 -3.70 -11.04 7.28
C ALA A 80 -2.22 -10.99 6.88
N VAL A 81 -1.64 -9.80 6.69
CA VAL A 81 -0.21 -9.60 6.45
C VAL A 81 0.60 -10.07 7.67
N ALA A 82 0.18 -9.67 8.88
CA ALA A 82 0.84 -10.11 10.12
C ALA A 82 0.82 -11.64 10.27
N ASN A 83 -0.32 -12.28 9.99
CA ASN A 83 -0.42 -13.74 9.98
C ASN A 83 0.47 -14.37 8.91
N SER A 84 0.47 -13.82 7.69
CA SER A 84 1.29 -14.32 6.57
C SER A 84 2.79 -14.28 6.89
N PHE A 85 3.26 -13.24 7.59
CA PHE A 85 4.62 -13.21 8.14
C PHE A 85 4.87 -14.35 9.14
N ALA A 86 3.93 -14.61 10.06
CA ALA A 86 4.07 -15.63 11.09
C ALA A 86 4.18 -17.05 10.51
N ILE A 87 3.37 -17.35 9.48
CA ILE A 87 3.37 -18.66 8.82
C ILE A 87 4.33 -18.75 7.63
N LYS A 88 5.03 -17.65 7.29
CA LYS A 88 5.95 -17.53 6.16
C LYS A 88 5.30 -17.75 4.79
N ASP A 89 4.01 -17.41 4.67
CA ASP A 89 3.34 -17.37 3.37
C ASP A 89 3.62 -16.05 2.67
N TYR A 90 4.77 -15.97 2.03
CA TYR A 90 5.17 -14.78 1.27
C TYR A 90 4.38 -14.58 -0.02
N SER A 91 3.65 -15.61 -0.50
CA SER A 91 2.81 -15.47 -1.69
C SER A 91 1.54 -14.71 -1.35
N LEU A 92 0.86 -15.10 -0.28
CA LEU A 92 -0.31 -14.39 0.24
C LEU A 92 0.06 -12.99 0.71
N LEU A 93 1.17 -12.85 1.46
CA LEU A 93 1.68 -11.55 1.90
C LEU A 93 1.85 -10.58 0.72
N GLY A 94 2.45 -11.05 -0.38
CA GLY A 94 2.62 -10.25 -1.59
C GLY A 94 1.29 -9.77 -2.15
N LYS A 95 0.31 -10.67 -2.31
CA LYS A 95 -1.02 -10.34 -2.83
C LYS A 95 -1.77 -9.32 -1.95
N LEU A 96 -1.65 -9.44 -0.63
CA LEU A 96 -2.27 -8.52 0.32
C LEU A 96 -1.65 -7.11 0.24
N VAL A 97 -0.33 -7.04 0.12
CA VAL A 97 0.38 -5.76 -0.08
C VAL A 97 0.06 -5.16 -1.44
N ASP A 98 -0.03 -5.98 -2.50
CA ASP A 98 -0.44 -5.54 -3.83
C ASP A 98 -1.87 -4.95 -3.79
N TRP A 99 -2.77 -5.54 -2.97
CA TRP A 99 -4.12 -5.01 -2.75
C TRP A 99 -4.09 -3.66 -2.02
N SER A 100 -3.31 -3.53 -0.94
CA SER A 100 -3.12 -2.25 -0.23
C SER A 100 -2.57 -1.14 -1.15
N HIS A 101 -1.55 -1.46 -1.96
CA HIS A 101 -0.98 -0.53 -2.93
C HIS A 101 -2.02 -0.08 -3.96
N LYS A 102 -2.80 -1.02 -4.51
CA LYS A 102 -3.87 -0.72 -5.45
C LYS A 102 -4.94 0.21 -4.86
N GLN A 103 -5.36 -0.02 -3.61
CA GLN A 103 -6.31 0.85 -2.92
C GLN A 103 -5.75 2.26 -2.70
N THR A 104 -4.44 2.39 -2.48
CA THR A 104 -3.79 3.70 -2.36
C THR A 104 -3.85 4.48 -3.68
N ILE A 105 -3.58 3.82 -4.80
CA ILE A 105 -3.64 4.45 -6.14
C ILE A 105 -5.08 4.83 -6.49
N GLU A 106 -6.03 3.91 -6.31
CA GLU A 106 -7.40 4.07 -6.81
C GLU A 106 -8.30 4.93 -5.92
N LEU A 107 -8.09 4.95 -4.59
CA LEU A 107 -9.01 5.58 -3.64
C LEU A 107 -8.41 6.78 -2.91
N LEU A 108 -7.09 6.83 -2.77
CA LEU A 108 -6.44 7.94 -2.06
C LEU A 108 -6.00 9.07 -2.97
N GLU A 109 -5.83 8.80 -4.27
CA GLU A 109 -5.40 9.74 -5.32
C GLU A 109 -4.19 10.61 -4.91
N ASN A 110 -3.35 10.08 -4.03
CA ASN A 110 -2.20 10.77 -3.45
C ASN A 110 -0.88 10.19 -3.96
N THR A 111 -0.86 9.56 -5.12
CA THR A 111 0.34 8.96 -5.72
C THR A 111 0.83 9.76 -6.92
N LEU A 112 2.15 9.82 -7.09
CA LEU A 112 2.79 10.24 -8.33
C LEU A 112 3.00 9.04 -9.27
N PRO A 113 3.14 9.24 -10.60
CA PRO A 113 3.40 8.16 -11.56
C PRO A 113 4.57 7.26 -11.15
N GLU A 114 5.60 7.84 -10.56
CA GLU A 114 6.77 7.16 -10.00
C GLU A 114 6.40 6.17 -8.89
N THR A 115 5.62 6.64 -7.92
CA THR A 115 5.25 5.87 -6.72
C THR A 115 4.18 4.83 -7.00
N GLU A 116 3.38 5.02 -8.04
CA GLU A 116 2.48 3.98 -8.57
C GLU A 116 3.29 2.88 -9.28
N TRP A 117 4.23 3.28 -10.14
CA TRP A 117 4.96 2.35 -11.01
C TRP A 117 6.02 1.53 -10.27
N LEU A 118 6.77 2.12 -9.33
CA LEU A 118 7.92 1.48 -8.66
C LEU A 118 7.55 0.17 -7.95
N PRO A 119 6.49 0.11 -7.10
CA PRO A 119 6.07 -1.14 -6.47
C PRO A 119 5.56 -2.18 -7.47
N ASN A 120 4.79 -1.75 -8.47
CA ASN A 120 4.29 -2.64 -9.51
C ASN A 120 5.44 -3.26 -10.34
N TRP A 121 6.49 -2.48 -10.63
CA TRP A 121 7.68 -2.99 -11.29
C TRP A 121 8.45 -3.94 -10.36
N ALA A 122 8.60 -3.60 -9.09
CA ALA A 122 9.25 -4.47 -8.10
C ALA A 122 8.59 -5.85 -8.01
N ARG A 123 7.26 -5.89 -8.12
CA ARG A 123 6.43 -7.11 -8.07
C ARG A 123 6.33 -7.85 -9.40
N GLY A 124 6.85 -7.29 -10.48
CA GLY A 124 6.74 -7.88 -11.82
C GLY A 124 5.33 -7.79 -12.43
N ILE A 125 4.47 -6.92 -11.89
CA ILE A 125 3.10 -6.69 -12.36
C ILE A 125 3.11 -5.91 -13.68
N VAL A 126 4.04 -4.95 -13.80
CA VAL A 126 4.30 -4.25 -15.05
C VAL A 126 5.50 -4.86 -15.76
N GLU A 127 5.34 -5.09 -17.06
CA GLU A 127 6.40 -5.55 -17.92
C GLU A 127 7.45 -4.47 -18.13
N ASP A 128 8.70 -4.92 -18.24
CA ASP A 128 9.79 -4.06 -18.66
C ASP A 128 9.97 -4.22 -20.17
N ASN A 129 9.68 -3.17 -20.94
CA ASN A 129 9.88 -3.17 -22.39
C ASN A 129 11.38 -3.27 -22.77
N ASN A 130 12.28 -3.20 -21.79
CA ASN A 130 13.73 -3.30 -21.95
C ASN A 130 14.31 -4.68 -21.62
N THR A 131 13.65 -5.78 -22.02
CA THR A 131 14.40 -7.01 -22.31
C THR A 131 15.42 -6.72 -23.41
N ARG A 132 16.61 -6.27 -23.01
CA ARG A 132 17.74 -6.01 -23.90
C ARG A 132 17.93 -7.21 -24.81
N SER A 133 17.91 -6.98 -26.12
CA SER A 133 18.13 -8.00 -27.16
C SER A 133 19.59 -8.45 -27.27
N ASP A 134 20.41 -8.16 -26.26
CA ASP A 134 21.86 -8.34 -26.36
C ASP A 134 22.28 -9.65 -25.69
N SER A 135 23.21 -10.36 -26.34
CA SER A 135 23.62 -11.74 -26.09
C SER A 135 24.44 -11.94 -24.79
N SER A 136 24.37 -10.97 -23.87
CA SER A 136 24.92 -11.10 -22.52
C SER A 136 24.11 -12.12 -21.71
N PRO A 137 24.74 -12.86 -20.78
CA PRO A 137 24.00 -13.76 -19.90
C PRO A 137 22.91 -12.98 -19.19
N LYS A 138 21.66 -13.39 -19.40
CA LYS A 138 20.49 -12.79 -18.77
C LYS A 138 20.65 -12.97 -17.25
N CYS A 139 21.05 -11.92 -16.54
CA CYS A 139 20.81 -11.90 -15.10
C CYS A 139 19.30 -12.05 -14.92
N GLU A 140 18.89 -13.10 -14.21
CA GLU A 140 17.49 -13.32 -13.91
C GLU A 140 16.96 -12.11 -13.13
N ARG A 141 15.81 -11.57 -13.57
CA ARG A 141 15.17 -10.43 -12.91
C ARG A 141 14.81 -10.85 -11.49
N VAL A 142 15.24 -10.05 -10.51
CA VAL A 142 14.85 -10.27 -9.11
C VAL A 142 13.53 -9.58 -8.87
N TYR A 143 12.57 -10.30 -8.29
CA TYR A 143 11.26 -9.76 -7.93
C TYR A 143 11.15 -9.63 -6.41
N ALA A 144 10.46 -8.58 -5.97
CA ALA A 144 10.11 -8.39 -4.58
C ALA A 144 9.01 -9.38 -4.15
N LEU A 145 9.09 -9.86 -2.91
CA LEU A 145 8.04 -10.63 -2.26
C LEU A 145 6.80 -9.77 -1.97
N ALA A 146 7.01 -8.48 -1.71
CA ALA A 146 6.00 -7.45 -1.53
C ALA A 146 6.61 -6.08 -1.80
N ALA A 147 5.82 -5.12 -2.28
CA ALA A 147 6.25 -3.74 -2.44
C ALA A 147 5.04 -2.81 -2.39
N SER A 148 5.20 -1.63 -1.81
CA SER A 148 4.17 -0.60 -1.79
C SER A 148 4.79 0.78 -1.60
N VAL A 149 4.00 1.82 -1.88
CA VAL A 149 4.29 3.20 -1.46
C VAL A 149 4.15 3.31 0.07
N PHE A 150 4.92 4.21 0.70
CA PHE A 150 4.83 4.49 2.13
C PHE A 150 5.06 5.99 2.41
N GLY A 151 4.35 6.49 3.42
CA GLY A 151 4.38 7.89 3.84
C GLY A 151 3.04 8.59 3.60
N ALA A 152 3.04 9.92 3.64
CA ALA A 152 1.82 10.73 3.52
C ALA A 152 1.25 10.82 2.09
N GLY A 153 1.99 10.37 1.06
CA GLY A 153 1.66 10.56 -0.36
C GLY A 153 2.23 11.85 -0.94
N PHE A 154 1.86 12.12 -2.20
CA PHE A 154 2.30 13.25 -3.05
C PHE A 154 3.82 13.30 -3.28
N GLY A 155 4.40 12.12 -3.46
CA GLY A 155 5.83 11.87 -3.36
C GLY A 155 6.15 11.03 -2.13
N GLY A 156 7.42 10.94 -1.77
CA GLY A 156 7.88 10.16 -0.62
C GLY A 156 8.66 8.92 -1.01
N SER A 157 8.38 7.80 -0.35
CA SER A 157 9.21 6.60 -0.44
C SER A 157 8.42 5.39 -0.89
N CYS A 158 9.07 4.50 -1.63
CA CYS A 158 8.57 3.16 -1.89
C CYS A 158 9.45 2.16 -1.13
N TRP A 159 8.88 1.03 -0.74
CA TRP A 159 9.64 -0.08 -0.16
C TRP A 159 9.39 -1.36 -0.95
N ALA A 160 10.37 -2.26 -0.91
CA ALA A 160 10.29 -3.59 -1.48
C ALA A 160 10.93 -4.60 -0.51
N LEU A 161 10.21 -5.67 -0.22
CA LEU A 161 10.70 -6.79 0.57
C LEU A 161 11.33 -7.83 -0.37
N VAL A 162 12.62 -8.13 -0.16
CA VAL A 162 13.41 -9.05 -0.98
C VAL A 162 14.19 -10.01 -0.10
N ARG A 163 14.65 -11.13 -0.67
CA ARG A 163 15.59 -12.00 0.06
C ARG A 163 16.92 -11.29 0.25
N LYS A 164 17.56 -11.56 1.38
CA LYS A 164 18.77 -10.87 1.83
C LYS A 164 19.93 -11.00 0.84
N ASP A 165 20.08 -12.16 0.24
CA ASP A 165 21.09 -12.53 -0.76
C ASP A 165 20.84 -11.88 -2.13
N GLU A 166 19.59 -11.53 -2.43
CA GLU A 166 19.20 -10.89 -3.69
C GLU A 166 19.16 -9.36 -3.61
N ALA A 167 19.20 -8.79 -2.39
CA ALA A 167 18.93 -7.38 -2.13
C ALA A 167 19.79 -6.40 -2.94
N LEU A 168 21.08 -6.68 -3.12
CA LEU A 168 21.98 -5.81 -3.89
C LEU A 168 21.69 -5.89 -5.40
N SER A 169 21.37 -7.08 -5.91
CA SER A 169 21.01 -7.27 -7.31
C SER A 169 19.69 -6.54 -7.61
N PHE A 170 18.70 -6.72 -6.73
CA PHE A 170 17.42 -6.01 -6.83
C PHE A 170 17.58 -4.49 -6.78
N LEU A 171 18.35 -3.96 -5.82
CA LEU A 171 18.56 -2.52 -5.67
C LEU A 171 19.08 -1.87 -6.97
N ASN A 172 20.10 -2.49 -7.58
CA ASN A 172 20.68 -2.00 -8.82
C ASN A 172 19.67 -2.07 -9.97
N GLN A 173 18.99 -3.20 -10.14
CA GLN A 173 17.97 -3.34 -11.20
C GLN A 173 16.81 -2.34 -11.02
N TRP A 174 16.37 -2.13 -9.78
CA TRP A 174 15.25 -1.25 -9.47
C TRP A 174 15.58 0.21 -9.74
N ARG A 175 16.79 0.66 -9.37
CA ARG A 175 17.30 2.00 -9.70
C ARG A 175 17.44 2.17 -11.21
N ASP A 176 18.10 1.23 -11.88
CA ASP A 176 18.38 1.34 -13.32
C ASP A 176 17.05 1.38 -14.12
N ALA A 177 16.05 0.58 -13.72
CA ALA A 177 14.73 0.60 -14.34
C ALA A 177 13.98 1.91 -14.08
N TYR A 178 14.09 2.47 -12.87
CA TYR A 178 13.53 3.76 -12.54
C TYR A 178 14.12 4.89 -13.39
N GLU A 179 15.44 4.97 -13.51
CA GLU A 179 16.14 6.01 -14.27
C GLU A 179 15.78 5.98 -15.76
N VAL A 180 15.55 4.77 -16.30
CA VAL A 180 15.06 4.59 -17.67
C VAL A 180 13.62 5.07 -17.83
N LYS A 181 12.74 4.73 -16.88
CA LYS A 181 11.31 5.03 -16.96
C LYS A 181 11.00 6.50 -16.69
N PHE A 182 11.73 7.10 -15.75
CA PHE A 182 11.56 8.47 -15.27
C PHE A 182 12.89 9.22 -15.35
N PRO A 183 13.38 9.51 -16.56
CA PRO A 183 14.67 10.16 -16.74
C PRO A 183 14.66 11.55 -16.12
N SER A 184 15.67 11.83 -15.29
CA SER A 184 15.92 13.14 -14.72
C SER A 184 16.02 14.19 -15.82
N GLN A 185 15.12 15.17 -15.86
CA GLN A 185 15.35 16.37 -16.67
C GLN A 185 16.49 17.14 -16.00
N THR A 186 17.68 17.10 -16.60
CA THR A 186 18.90 17.74 -16.08
C THR A 186 18.82 19.26 -15.98
N CYS A 187 17.73 19.87 -16.47
CA CYS A 187 17.51 21.31 -16.52
C CYS A 187 16.45 21.80 -15.51
N ASP A 188 15.80 20.90 -14.78
CA ASP A 188 14.75 21.28 -13.83
C ASP A 188 15.39 21.64 -12.47
N PRO A 189 15.32 22.91 -12.03
CA PRO A 189 15.86 23.34 -10.74
C PRO A 189 15.18 22.68 -9.53
N ASP A 190 13.99 22.08 -9.70
CA ASP A 190 13.26 21.35 -8.66
C ASP A 190 13.57 19.84 -8.65
N ASN A 191 14.53 19.38 -9.46
CA ASN A 191 14.89 17.97 -9.58
C ASN A 191 15.68 17.48 -8.35
N LEU A 192 14.95 17.04 -7.33
CA LEU A 192 15.54 16.50 -6.10
C LEU A 192 16.31 15.18 -6.37
N PRO A 193 17.41 14.94 -5.64
CA PRO A 193 18.12 13.65 -5.72
C PRO A 193 17.21 12.52 -5.24
N ARG A 194 17.33 11.36 -5.90
CA ARG A 194 16.58 10.14 -5.57
C ARG A 194 17.52 9.14 -4.95
N GLU A 195 17.17 8.63 -3.78
CA GLU A 195 18.01 7.71 -3.02
C GLU A 195 17.44 6.29 -3.05
N PHE A 196 18.33 5.33 -3.29
CA PHE A 196 18.04 3.90 -3.24
C PHE A 196 19.01 3.26 -2.25
N PHE A 197 18.47 2.60 -1.23
CA PHE A 197 19.28 1.96 -0.20
C PHE A 197 18.63 0.69 0.34
N ILE A 198 19.45 -0.16 0.98
CA ILE A 198 19.01 -1.40 1.61
C ILE A 198 18.95 -1.18 3.12
N MET A 199 17.81 -1.48 3.71
CA MET A 199 17.64 -1.50 5.17
C MET A 199 17.34 -2.91 5.68
N ARG A 200 17.63 -3.14 6.97
CA ARG A 200 17.15 -4.30 7.74
C ARG A 200 16.37 -3.77 8.93
N PRO A 201 15.34 -4.49 9.43
CA PRO A 201 14.67 -4.11 10.67
C PRO A 201 15.69 -3.89 11.80
N GLY A 202 15.75 -2.66 12.29
CA GLY A 202 16.68 -2.23 13.35
C GLY A 202 16.05 -2.36 14.75
N GLN A 203 16.85 -2.10 15.78
CA GLN A 203 16.32 -1.95 17.14
C GLN A 203 15.44 -0.70 17.23
N GLY A 204 14.42 -0.74 18.09
CA GLY A 204 13.64 0.45 18.44
C GLY A 204 14.48 1.49 19.18
N ALA A 205 13.95 2.70 19.33
CA ALA A 205 14.63 3.77 20.06
C ALA A 205 14.91 3.34 21.51
N LEU A 206 16.17 3.48 21.93
CA LEU A 206 16.63 3.20 23.29
C LEU A 206 17.15 4.50 23.91
N SER A 207 16.76 4.77 25.15
CA SER A 207 17.43 5.78 25.97
C SER A 207 18.55 5.11 26.74
N PHE A 208 19.77 5.57 26.54
CA PHE A 208 20.90 5.24 27.40
C PHE A 208 20.92 6.29 28.52
N GLY A 209 20.53 5.86 29.73
CA GLY A 209 20.64 6.67 30.95
C GLY A 209 22.05 6.67 31.52
#